data_AF-A0A0Q6FY47-F1
#
_entry.id   AF-A0A0Q6FY47-F1
#
_cell.length_a   1.000
_cell.length_b   1.000
_cell.length_c   1.000
_cell.angle_alpha   90.00
_cell.angle_beta   90.00
_cell.angle_gamma   90.00
#
_symmetry.space_group_name_H-M   'P 1'
#
loop_
_entity.id
_entity.type
_entity.pdbx_description
1 polymer ?
#
loop_
_entity_poly.entity_id
_entity_poly.type
_entity_poly.pdbx_seq_one_letter_code
_entity_poly.pdbx_strand_id
1 'polypeptide(L)'
;MRHPSARTRSRTIAAAVSAVIVILGVTTAILYAQKPSAPTDPSVIQITGTCCLADGPPGVEVGTPLETPNGALLRIFPLRAESGVRDGAVSLTYDLAVWTEDATYTETQTRLTDTDLRVGDTATHGPATIEVVAIHDAFLDRNDAVDLRVTFDLDRIDEAP
;
A
#
# COMPACT_ATOMS: atom_id res chain seq x y z
N MET A 1 34.21 42.12 -31.23
CA MET A 1 33.30 41.19 -30.54
C MET A 1 33.55 39.79 -31.08
N ARG A 2 34.14 38.87 -30.30
CA ARG A 2 34.45 37.51 -30.77
C ARG A 2 33.22 36.61 -30.55
N HIS A 3 32.65 36.10 -31.63
CA HIS A 3 31.64 35.04 -31.55
C HIS A 3 32.27 33.77 -30.93
N PRO A 4 31.67 33.19 -29.87
CA PRO A 4 32.12 31.90 -29.37
C PRO A 4 31.94 30.85 -30.45
N SER A 5 33.01 30.12 -30.80
CA SER A 5 32.96 29.09 -31.83
C SER A 5 31.98 27.98 -31.43
N ALA A 6 31.28 27.41 -32.42
CA ALA A 6 30.25 26.38 -32.23
C ALA A 6 30.70 25.18 -31.37
N ARG A 7 32.02 24.89 -31.35
CA ARG A 7 32.65 23.85 -30.53
C ARG A 7 32.53 24.09 -29.03
N THR A 8 32.50 25.35 -28.60
CA THR A 8 32.43 25.73 -27.18
C THR A 8 30.99 25.65 -26.65
N ARG A 9 30.01 26.07 -27.45
CA ARG A 9 28.57 25.93 -27.12
C ARG A 9 28.16 24.45 -27.01
N SER A 10 28.62 23.60 -27.93
CA SER A 10 28.31 22.17 -27.93
C SER A 10 28.81 21.45 -26.67
N ARG A 11 30.01 21.76 -26.17
CA ARG A 11 30.56 21.20 -24.92
C ARG A 11 29.77 21.61 -23.68
N THR A 12 29.29 22.86 -23.64
CA THR A 12 28.55 23.40 -22.49
C THR A 12 27.15 22.78 -22.40
N ILE A 13 26.49 22.57 -23.54
CA ILE A 13 25.19 21.90 -23.62
C ILE A 13 25.33 20.42 -23.25
N ALA A 14 26.35 19.72 -23.77
CA ALA A 14 26.59 18.31 -23.42
C ALA A 14 26.88 18.11 -21.92
N ALA A 15 27.62 19.03 -21.29
CA ALA A 15 27.88 19.00 -19.85
C ALA A 15 26.60 19.25 -19.03
N ALA A 16 25.76 20.21 -19.44
CA ALA A 16 24.49 20.48 -18.78
C ALA A 16 23.52 19.29 -18.91
N VAL A 17 23.42 18.68 -20.10
CA VAL A 17 22.58 17.49 -20.34
C VAL A 17 23.07 16.31 -19.50
N SER A 18 24.38 16.08 -19.43
CA SER A 18 24.96 15.00 -18.62
C SER A 18 24.72 15.22 -17.12
N ALA A 19 24.86 16.46 -16.63
CA ALA A 19 24.57 16.79 -15.24
C ALA A 19 23.10 16.56 -14.89
N VAL A 20 22.17 16.94 -15.78
CA VAL A 20 20.73 16.69 -15.60
C VAL A 20 20.44 15.19 -15.56
N ILE A 21 21.00 14.38 -16.47
CA ILE A 21 20.82 12.92 -16.48
C ILE A 21 21.38 12.27 -15.21
N VAL A 22 22.56 12.70 -14.75
CA VAL A 22 23.16 12.19 -13.51
C VAL A 22 22.29 12.56 -12.31
N ILE A 23 21.82 13.80 -12.21
CA ILE A 23 20.93 14.23 -11.12
C ILE A 23 19.62 13.43 -11.16
N LEU A 24 19.00 13.28 -12.33
CA LEU A 24 17.79 12.48 -12.49
C LEU A 24 18.01 11.02 -12.10
N GLY A 25 19.09 10.39 -12.58
CA GLY A 25 19.43 9.00 -12.27
C GLY A 25 19.75 8.77 -10.79
N VAL A 26 20.46 9.70 -10.15
CA VAL A 26 20.72 9.66 -8.70
C VAL A 26 19.43 9.88 -7.92
N THR A 27 18.57 10.79 -8.38
CA THR A 27 17.27 11.06 -7.72
C THR A 27 16.35 9.85 -7.81
N THR A 28 16.22 9.21 -8.99
CA THR A 28 15.41 7.99 -9.12
C THR A 28 16.00 6.82 -8.33
N ALA A 29 17.32 6.65 -8.31
CA ALA A 29 17.96 5.60 -7.50
C ALA A 29 17.73 5.81 -6.00
N ILE A 30 17.85 7.04 -5.50
CA ILE A 30 17.57 7.38 -4.10
C ILE A 30 16.10 7.14 -3.77
N LEU A 31 15.18 7.58 -4.64
CA LEU A 31 13.74 7.39 -4.43
C LEU A 31 13.33 5.91 -4.45
N TYR A 32 13.98 5.09 -5.27
CA TYR A 32 13.73 3.64 -5.31
C TYR A 32 14.34 2.90 -4.12
N ALA A 33 15.52 3.34 -3.65
CA ALA A 33 16.18 2.78 -2.47
C ALA A 33 15.46 3.14 -1.15
N GLN A 34 14.53 4.10 -1.18
CA GLN A 34 13.71 4.50 -0.02
C GLN A 34 12.42 3.70 0.13
N LYS A 35 12.13 2.73 -0.75
CA LYS A 35 11.01 1.82 -0.52
C LYS A 35 11.37 0.87 0.64
N PRO A 36 10.48 0.70 1.63
CA PRO A 36 10.68 -0.30 2.67
C PRO A 36 10.93 -1.69 2.07
N SER A 37 11.81 -2.45 2.72
CA SER A 37 12.03 -3.85 2.31
C SER A 37 10.73 -4.63 2.51
N ALA A 38 10.50 -5.62 1.64
CA ALA A 38 9.36 -6.51 1.81
C ALA A 38 9.46 -7.25 3.16
N PRO A 39 8.31 -7.59 3.80
CA PRO A 39 8.29 -8.36 5.03
C PRO A 39 9.03 -9.68 4.86
N THR A 40 9.73 -10.12 5.91
CA THR A 40 10.41 -11.42 5.93
C THR A 40 9.51 -12.57 6.37
N ASP A 41 8.43 -12.24 7.11
CA ASP A 41 7.38 -13.18 7.50
C ASP A 41 6.37 -13.31 6.34
N PRO A 42 6.18 -14.51 5.77
CA PRO A 42 5.28 -14.72 4.64
C PRO A 42 3.79 -14.56 5.00
N SER A 43 3.44 -14.50 6.29
CA SER A 43 2.07 -14.21 6.75
C SER A 43 1.76 -12.71 6.82
N VAL A 44 2.77 -11.87 6.60
CA VAL A 44 2.67 -10.41 6.66
C VAL A 44 2.66 -9.85 5.25
N ILE A 45 1.63 -9.08 4.95
CA ILE A 45 1.48 -8.36 3.69
C ILE A 45 1.89 -6.90 3.87
N GLN A 46 2.58 -6.33 2.89
CA GLN A 46 2.95 -4.92 2.90
C GLN A 46 2.05 -4.13 1.97
N ILE A 47 1.33 -3.16 2.52
CA ILE A 47 0.59 -2.17 1.75
C ILE A 47 1.46 -0.94 1.61
N THR A 48 1.73 -0.53 0.38
CA THR A 48 2.51 0.69 0.11
C THR A 48 1.63 1.79 -0.44
N GLY A 49 1.70 2.96 0.19
CA GLY A 49 1.32 4.22 -0.41
C GLY A 49 2.32 4.62 -1.48
N THR A 50 1.84 5.30 -2.50
CA THR A 50 2.70 6.05 -3.42
C THR A 50 2.22 7.48 -3.40
N CYS A 51 3.09 8.48 -3.37
CA CYS A 51 2.59 9.82 -3.67
C CYS A 51 2.11 9.88 -5.13
N CYS A 52 1.04 10.61 -5.40
CA CYS A 52 0.65 11.06 -6.76
C CYS A 52 -0.01 10.07 -7.74
N LEU A 53 -0.55 8.91 -7.31
CA LEU A 53 -1.56 8.22 -8.15
C LEU A 53 -2.97 8.56 -7.65
N ALA A 54 -3.94 8.55 -8.55
CA ALA A 54 -5.36 8.77 -8.22
C ALA A 54 -5.90 7.67 -7.28
N ASP A 55 -7.10 7.89 -6.72
CA ASP A 55 -7.88 6.83 -6.10
C ASP A 55 -8.03 5.68 -7.12
N GLY A 56 -7.52 4.51 -6.73
CA GLY A 56 -7.42 3.35 -7.60
C GLY A 56 -8.23 2.17 -7.06
N PRO A 57 -8.33 1.08 -7.84
CA PRO A 57 -8.83 -0.19 -7.30
C PRO A 57 -8.01 -0.62 -6.07
N PRO A 58 -8.55 -1.50 -5.21
CA PRO A 58 -7.83 -2.03 -4.07
C PRO A 58 -6.46 -2.58 -4.51
N GLY A 59 -5.45 -2.34 -3.69
CA GLY A 59 -4.06 -2.64 -4.03
C GLY A 59 -3.66 -4.08 -3.71
N VAL A 60 -4.29 -4.66 -2.68
CA VAL A 60 -3.99 -6.00 -2.19
C VAL A 60 -5.28 -6.70 -1.77
N GLU A 61 -5.39 -7.97 -2.13
CA GLU A 61 -6.46 -8.86 -1.71
C GLU A 61 -5.86 -9.97 -0.84
N VAL A 62 -6.45 -10.21 0.33
CA VAL A 62 -6.06 -11.30 1.24
C VAL A 62 -7.32 -12.01 1.67
N GLY A 63 -7.38 -13.33 1.47
CA GLY A 63 -8.60 -14.07 1.74
C GLY A 63 -8.41 -15.57 1.74
N THR A 64 -9.47 -16.26 2.11
CA THR A 64 -9.62 -17.69 1.88
C THR A 64 -9.72 -18.00 0.38
N PRO A 65 -9.36 -19.21 -0.06
CA PRO A 65 -9.63 -19.64 -1.43
C PRO A 65 -11.13 -19.49 -1.78
N LEU A 66 -11.44 -19.02 -2.98
CA LEU A 66 -12.82 -18.76 -3.41
C LEU A 66 -13.69 -20.02 -3.46
N GLU A 67 -13.06 -21.18 -3.62
CA GLU A 67 -13.70 -22.50 -3.57
C GLU A 67 -14.07 -22.98 -2.15
N THR A 68 -13.70 -22.22 -1.12
CA THR A 68 -14.03 -22.58 0.27
C THR A 68 -15.53 -22.36 0.50
N PRO A 69 -16.28 -23.35 1.06
CA PRO A 69 -17.73 -23.22 1.27
C PRO A 69 -18.13 -22.00 2.09
N ASN A 70 -17.40 -21.73 3.18
CA ASN A 70 -17.49 -20.51 3.95
C ASN A 70 -16.17 -19.78 3.79
N GLY A 71 -16.21 -18.52 3.39
CA GLY A 71 -14.98 -17.79 3.14
C GLY A 71 -15.10 -16.30 3.34
N ALA A 72 -13.93 -15.67 3.44
CA ALA A 72 -13.76 -14.26 3.67
C ALA A 72 -12.58 -13.72 2.86
N LEU A 73 -12.72 -12.49 2.38
CA LEU A 73 -11.75 -11.78 1.57
C LEU A 73 -11.70 -10.32 2.01
N LEU A 74 -10.50 -9.82 2.26
CA LEU A 74 -10.22 -8.41 2.49
C LEU A 74 -9.58 -7.80 1.24
N ARG A 75 -10.19 -6.73 0.73
CA ARG A 75 -9.65 -5.90 -0.36
C ARG A 75 -9.17 -4.59 0.23
N ILE A 76 -7.86 -4.47 0.45
CA ILE A 76 -7.25 -3.35 1.15
C ILE A 76 -6.86 -2.26 0.15
N PHE A 77 -7.31 -1.04 0.40
CA PHE A 77 -6.99 0.10 -0.47
C PHE A 77 -5.55 0.57 -0.24
N PRO A 78 -4.89 1.13 -1.27
CA PRO A 78 -3.58 1.76 -1.09
C PRO A 78 -3.63 2.85 -0.01
N LEU A 79 -2.51 3.10 0.67
CA LEU A 79 -2.39 4.18 1.66
C LEU A 79 -2.50 5.54 0.96
N ARG A 80 -3.73 6.02 0.76
CA ARG A 80 -4.13 7.35 0.30
C ARG A 80 -5.52 7.75 0.82
N ALA A 81 -5.76 9.05 0.85
CA ALA A 81 -7.03 9.65 1.24
C ALA A 81 -7.47 9.22 2.66
N GLU A 82 -8.54 8.46 2.79
CA GLU A 82 -9.07 7.96 4.07
C GLU A 82 -8.19 6.86 4.69
N SER A 83 -7.32 6.25 3.87
CA SER A 83 -6.23 5.39 4.33
C SER A 83 -4.91 6.17 4.33
N GLY A 84 -4.12 6.12 5.38
CA GLY A 84 -2.87 6.88 5.40
C GLY A 84 -2.11 6.75 6.69
N VAL A 85 -0.81 7.00 6.61
CA VAL A 85 0.06 7.07 7.78
C VAL A 85 0.15 8.53 8.22
N ARG A 86 -0.05 8.78 9.50
CA ARG A 86 0.10 10.10 10.10
C ARG A 86 0.48 9.98 11.56
N ASP A 87 1.49 10.74 11.97
CA ASP A 87 1.91 10.83 13.38
C ASP A 87 2.18 9.43 14.01
N GLY A 88 2.73 8.50 13.22
CA GLY A 88 3.04 7.13 13.64
C GLY A 88 1.82 6.21 13.82
N ALA A 89 0.66 6.61 13.33
CA ALA A 89 -0.54 5.79 13.25
C ALA A 89 -0.99 5.62 11.79
N VAL A 90 -1.81 4.60 11.53
CA VAL A 90 -2.40 4.33 10.22
C VAL A 90 -3.91 4.33 10.30
N SER A 91 -4.55 4.97 9.33
CA SER A 91 -5.95 4.72 8.99
C SER A 91 -6.01 3.78 7.79
N LEU A 92 -6.91 2.79 7.83
CA LEU A 92 -7.08 1.76 6.81
C LEU A 92 -8.54 1.70 6.39
N THR A 93 -8.76 1.83 5.09
CA THR A 93 -10.04 1.56 4.43
C THR A 93 -9.89 0.28 3.62
N TYR A 94 -10.90 -0.58 3.69
CA TYR A 94 -10.92 -1.86 3.02
C TYR A 94 -12.36 -2.35 2.83
N ASP A 95 -12.54 -3.24 1.87
CA ASP A 95 -13.80 -3.95 1.72
C ASP A 95 -13.63 -5.37 2.29
N LEU A 96 -14.51 -5.75 3.23
CA LEU A 96 -14.66 -7.12 3.71
C LEU A 96 -15.78 -7.79 2.93
N ALA A 97 -15.43 -8.86 2.21
CA ALA A 97 -16.37 -9.72 1.52
C ALA A 97 -16.45 -11.07 2.24
N VAL A 98 -17.67 -11.56 2.47
CA VAL A 98 -17.93 -12.89 3.03
C VAL A 98 -18.92 -13.67 2.17
N TRP A 99 -18.79 -14.98 2.17
CA TRP A 99 -19.74 -15.87 1.50
C TRP A 99 -19.92 -17.16 2.30
N THR A 100 -21.12 -17.72 2.22
CA THR A 100 -21.49 -19.00 2.83
C THR A 100 -21.98 -19.97 1.77
N GLU A 101 -21.92 -21.26 2.06
CA GLU A 101 -22.34 -22.35 1.15
C GLU A 101 -23.86 -22.39 0.89
N ASP A 102 -24.62 -21.42 1.41
CA ASP A 102 -26.05 -21.36 1.15
C ASP A 102 -26.34 -21.22 -0.36
N ALA A 103 -27.57 -21.56 -0.76
CA ALA A 103 -27.95 -22.01 -2.10
C ALA A 103 -27.69 -21.04 -3.28
N THR A 104 -27.07 -19.89 -3.02
CA THR A 104 -26.79 -18.85 -4.01
C THR A 104 -25.33 -18.41 -4.10
N TYR A 105 -24.40 -18.86 -3.23
CA TYR A 105 -23.00 -18.36 -3.22
C TYR A 105 -22.96 -16.82 -3.32
N THR A 106 -23.75 -16.14 -2.49
CA THR A 106 -23.86 -14.67 -2.57
C THR A 106 -22.75 -14.05 -1.74
N GLU A 107 -21.81 -13.37 -2.39
CA GLU A 107 -20.84 -12.52 -1.72
C GLU A 107 -21.56 -11.31 -1.10
N THR A 108 -21.42 -11.14 0.21
CA THR A 108 -21.82 -9.90 0.91
C THR A 108 -20.58 -9.06 1.16
N GLN A 109 -20.60 -7.82 0.66
CA GLN A 109 -19.45 -6.92 0.74
C GLN A 109 -19.79 -5.67 1.57
N THR A 110 -18.94 -5.38 2.55
CA THR A 110 -19.06 -4.22 3.43
C THR A 110 -17.78 -3.41 3.43
N ARG A 111 -17.90 -2.10 3.24
CA ARG A 111 -16.77 -1.15 3.33
C ARG A 111 -16.55 -0.72 4.77
N LEU A 112 -15.31 -0.84 5.23
CA LEU A 112 -14.89 -0.53 6.59
C LEU A 112 -13.72 0.46 6.56
N THR A 113 -13.67 1.31 7.59
CA THR A 113 -12.55 2.21 7.83
C THR A 113 -12.20 2.16 9.32
N ASP A 114 -10.98 1.71 9.62
CA ASP A 114 -10.38 1.82 10.96
C ASP A 114 -9.36 2.94 10.95
N THR A 115 -9.32 3.73 12.02
CA THR A 115 -8.49 4.94 12.11
C THR A 115 -7.56 4.90 13.31
N ASP A 116 -6.44 5.61 13.22
CA ASP A 116 -5.49 5.80 14.32
C ASP A 116 -4.88 4.50 14.88
N LEU A 117 -4.78 3.45 14.05
CA LEU A 117 -4.17 2.18 14.42
C LEU A 117 -2.66 2.34 14.55
N ARG A 118 -2.07 1.82 15.62
CA ARG A 118 -0.62 1.82 15.86
C ARG A 118 -0.03 0.43 15.73
N VAL A 119 1.29 0.35 15.66
CA VAL A 119 2.01 -0.93 15.69
C VAL A 119 1.60 -1.74 16.93
N GLY A 120 1.13 -2.97 16.70
CA GLY A 120 0.60 -3.88 17.72
C GLY A 120 -0.91 -3.79 17.93
N ASP A 121 -1.58 -2.79 17.36
CA ASP A 121 -3.05 -2.69 17.42
C ASP A 121 -3.70 -3.68 16.44
N THR A 122 -4.91 -4.10 16.81
CA THR A 122 -5.75 -5.01 16.02
C THR A 122 -7.13 -4.41 15.80
N ALA A 123 -7.66 -4.53 14.60
CA ALA A 123 -9.06 -4.27 14.28
C ALA A 123 -9.75 -5.56 13.84
N THR A 124 -10.94 -5.83 14.35
CA THR A 124 -11.68 -7.07 14.11
C THR A 124 -13.11 -6.77 13.69
N HIS A 125 -13.52 -7.32 12.54
CA HIS A 125 -14.86 -7.17 11.97
C HIS A 125 -15.35 -8.54 11.47
N GLY A 126 -16.32 -9.11 12.16
CA GLY A 126 -16.80 -10.47 11.93
C GLY A 126 -15.65 -11.48 11.88
N PRO A 127 -15.44 -12.18 10.75
CA PRO A 127 -14.39 -13.18 10.62
C PRO A 127 -13.00 -12.57 10.47
N ALA A 128 -12.84 -11.30 10.10
CA ALA A 128 -11.55 -10.73 9.74
C ALA A 128 -10.90 -9.99 10.91
N THR A 129 -9.61 -10.26 11.17
CA THR A 129 -8.77 -9.47 12.07
C THR A 129 -7.52 -8.98 11.34
N ILE A 130 -7.26 -7.67 11.43
CA ILE A 130 -6.09 -6.99 10.87
C ILE A 130 -5.22 -6.53 12.04
N GLU A 131 -3.97 -6.95 12.07
CA GLU A 131 -2.93 -6.51 13.00
C GLU A 131 -1.94 -5.60 12.27
N VAL A 132 -1.59 -4.45 12.85
CA VAL A 132 -0.52 -3.58 12.34
C VAL A 132 0.82 -4.07 12.88
N VAL A 133 1.64 -4.69 12.03
CA VAL A 133 2.93 -5.28 12.41
C VAL A 133 4.05 -4.26 12.38
N ALA A 134 4.07 -3.39 11.38
CA ALA A 134 5.04 -2.30 11.28
C ALA A 134 4.46 -1.14 10.48
N ILE A 135 4.89 0.08 10.82
CA ILE A 135 4.62 1.29 10.05
C ILE A 135 5.96 1.83 9.58
N HIS A 136 6.07 2.00 8.26
CA HIS A 136 7.22 2.56 7.58
C HIS A 136 6.84 3.95 7.09
N ASP A 137 7.09 4.94 7.93
CA ASP A 137 6.89 6.35 7.59
C ASP A 137 8.06 6.81 6.71
N ALA A 138 7.75 7.15 5.46
CA ALA A 138 8.77 7.54 4.50
C ALA A 138 9.00 9.05 4.51
N PHE A 139 10.25 9.46 4.25
CA PHE A 139 10.59 10.87 4.10
C PHE A 139 9.72 11.54 3.01
N LEU A 140 8.93 12.55 3.39
CA LEU A 140 7.98 13.30 2.55
C LEU A 140 6.72 12.53 2.09
N ASP A 141 6.28 11.51 2.85
CA ASP A 141 5.05 10.74 2.63
C ASP A 141 5.00 10.02 1.25
N ARG A 142 6.16 9.87 0.59
CA ARG A 142 6.23 9.41 -0.80
C ARG A 142 6.14 7.90 -0.94
N ASN A 143 6.54 7.17 0.08
CA ASN A 143 6.70 5.71 0.09
C ASN A 143 6.20 5.10 1.40
N ASP A 144 5.19 5.69 2.04
CA ASP A 144 4.64 5.12 3.28
C ASP A 144 4.27 3.67 3.04
N ALA A 145 4.62 2.80 3.97
CA ALA A 145 4.19 1.43 3.91
C ALA A 145 3.74 0.97 5.28
N VAL A 146 2.81 0.02 5.28
CA VAL A 146 2.36 -0.63 6.49
C VAL A 146 2.38 -2.12 6.25
N ASP A 147 3.01 -2.83 7.18
CA ASP A 147 3.04 -4.28 7.22
C ASP A 147 1.86 -4.73 8.07
N LEU A 148 0.97 -5.54 7.49
CA LEU A 148 -0.25 -6.03 8.11
C LEU A 148 -0.21 -7.53 8.21
N ARG A 149 -0.71 -8.07 9.32
CA ARG A 149 -1.08 -9.48 9.41
C ARG A 149 -2.59 -9.59 9.40
N VAL A 150 -3.10 -10.40 8.48
CA VAL A 150 -4.54 -10.64 8.33
C VAL A 150 -4.82 -12.08 8.74
N THR A 151 -5.83 -12.25 9.59
CA THR A 151 -6.30 -13.56 10.04
C THR A 151 -7.81 -13.65 9.87
N PHE A 152 -8.29 -14.85 9.56
CA PHE A 152 -9.71 -15.14 9.39
C PHE A 152 -10.16 -16.21 10.39
N ASP A 153 -11.18 -15.89 11.16
CA ASP A 153 -11.93 -16.79 12.03
C ASP A 153 -13.31 -17.04 11.42
N LEU A 154 -13.42 -18.09 10.61
CA LEU A 154 -14.64 -18.39 9.85
C LEU A 154 -15.80 -18.86 10.72
N ASP A 155 -15.56 -19.20 11.99
CA ASP A 155 -16.63 -19.51 12.94
C ASP A 155 -17.47 -18.25 13.27
N ARG A 156 -16.92 -17.06 12.98
CA ARG A 156 -17.57 -15.75 13.17
C ARG A 156 -18.05 -15.12 11.86
N ILE A 157 -18.24 -15.92 10.81
CA ILE A 157 -18.66 -15.41 9.50
C ILE A 157 -20.03 -14.70 9.54
N ASP A 158 -20.93 -15.17 10.41
CA ASP A 158 -22.26 -14.59 10.62
C ASP A 158 -22.23 -13.25 11.41
N GLU A 159 -21.05 -12.87 11.93
CA GLU A 159 -20.83 -11.59 12.61
C GLU A 159 -20.29 -10.51 11.66
N ALA A 160 -20.20 -10.80 10.35
CA ALA A 160 -19.80 -9.80 9.37
C ALA A 160 -20.79 -8.61 9.36
N PRO A 161 -20.27 -7.36 9.31
CA PRO A 161 -21.07 -6.14 9.39
C PRO A 161 -21.89 -5.83 8.14
#